data_AF-A0A5P9HCP0-F1
#
_entry.id   AF-A0A5P9HCP0-F1
#
_cell.length_a   1.000
_cell.length_b   1.000
_cell.length_c   1.000
_cell.angle_alpha   90.00
_cell.angle_beta   90.00
_cell.angle_gamma   90.00
#
_symmetry.space_group_name_H-M   'P 1'
#
loop_
_entity.id
_entity.type
_entity.pdbx_description
1 polymer ?
#
loop_
_entity_poly.entity_id
_entity_poly.type
_entity_poly.pdbx_seq_one_letter_code
_entity_poly.pdbx_strand_id
1 'polypeptide(L)'
;MYRKLPSRRGRPVVWLALVLMLAGCAGIDVGRYAGTTPRLDIADYFEGQTRAWGMVQDYSGEVQRRFTVDIDGSVEGDTLTLDERFTYADGETDRRVWTFERRDGGRWEGRANDVEGVVQARQAGHVFHMSYPLEVTVDGRDLTFQMDDWMYLQPDGRLINRTSMKKFGLTLAEITIIFDRDAPR
;
A
#
# COMPACT_ATOMS: atom_id res chain seq x y z
N MET A 1 -58.98 19.85 -34.37
CA MET A 1 -58.95 19.28 -33.00
C MET A 1 -57.49 18.93 -32.70
N TYR A 2 -56.80 19.73 -31.87
CA TYR A 2 -55.34 19.65 -31.65
C TYR A 2 -54.98 18.52 -30.66
N ARG A 3 -54.11 17.58 -31.08
CA ARG A 3 -53.58 16.50 -30.22
C ARG A 3 -52.28 16.98 -29.55
N LYS A 4 -52.30 17.17 -28.23
CA LYS A 4 -51.11 17.54 -27.44
C LYS A 4 -50.12 16.37 -27.39
N LEU A 5 -48.85 16.64 -27.70
CA LEU A 5 -47.71 15.75 -27.42
C LEU A 5 -47.29 15.87 -25.95
N PRO A 6 -46.97 14.78 -25.24
CA PRO A 6 -46.53 14.84 -23.86
C PRO A 6 -45.08 15.34 -23.75
N SER A 7 -44.84 16.26 -22.81
CA SER A 7 -43.52 16.83 -22.54
C SER A 7 -42.61 15.83 -21.83
N ARG A 8 -41.54 15.37 -22.49
CA ARG A 8 -40.41 14.68 -21.84
C ARG A 8 -39.45 15.71 -21.24
N ARG A 9 -39.78 16.29 -20.07
CA ARG A 9 -38.86 17.12 -19.27
C ARG A 9 -38.43 16.31 -18.05
N GLY A 10 -37.21 15.78 -18.06
CA GLY A 10 -36.66 15.05 -16.90
C GLY A 10 -35.50 14.10 -17.21
N ARG A 11 -35.26 13.77 -18.49
CA ARG A 11 -34.20 12.82 -18.87
C ARG A 11 -32.76 13.37 -18.82
N PRO A 12 -32.42 14.63 -19.17
CA PRO A 12 -31.01 15.00 -19.37
C PRO A 12 -30.20 15.17 -18.07
N VAL A 13 -30.85 15.47 -16.93
CA VAL A 13 -30.15 15.70 -15.64
C VAL A 13 -29.67 14.40 -15.00
N VAL A 14 -30.46 13.32 -15.12
CA VAL A 14 -30.10 11.99 -14.59
C VAL A 14 -28.89 11.41 -15.34
N TRP A 15 -28.81 11.61 -16.66
CA TRP A 15 -27.67 11.17 -17.46
C TRP A 15 -26.38 11.93 -17.13
N LEU A 16 -26.47 13.23 -16.83
CA LEU A 16 -25.30 14.03 -16.45
C LEU A 16 -24.75 13.63 -15.07
N ALA A 17 -25.63 13.33 -14.10
CA ALA A 17 -25.24 12.80 -12.79
C ALA A 17 -24.58 11.41 -12.87
N LEU A 18 -25.07 10.54 -13.76
CA LEU A 18 -24.51 9.20 -13.98
C LEU A 18 -23.11 9.27 -14.63
N VAL A 19 -22.89 10.20 -15.56
CA VAL A 19 -21.57 10.42 -16.20
C VAL A 19 -20.57 11.03 -15.21
N LEU A 20 -21.01 11.91 -14.31
CA LEU A 20 -20.16 12.46 -13.25
C LEU A 20 -19.78 11.41 -12.18
N MET A 21 -20.65 10.43 -11.90
CA MET A 21 -20.32 9.31 -11.01
C MET A 21 -19.32 8.32 -11.62
N LEU A 22 -19.22 8.23 -12.95
CA LEU A 22 -18.29 7.32 -13.64
C LEU A 22 -16.86 7.89 -13.76
N ALA A 23 -16.66 9.19 -13.57
CA ALA A 23 -15.34 9.82 -13.65
C ALA A 23 -14.48 9.64 -12.38
N GLY A 24 -15.04 9.09 -11.28
CA GLY A 24 -14.39 8.98 -9.99
C GLY A 24 -13.59 7.70 -9.71
N CYS A 25 -13.57 6.73 -10.64
CA CYS A 25 -13.01 5.39 -10.37
C CYS A 25 -11.61 5.14 -10.95
N ALA A 26 -10.95 6.15 -11.52
CA ALA A 26 -9.57 5.98 -11.98
C ALA A 26 -8.61 6.11 -10.78
N GLY A 27 -8.10 4.97 -10.28
CA GLY A 27 -7.04 4.94 -9.29
C GLY A 27 -5.79 5.72 -9.75
N ILE A 28 -4.95 6.14 -8.81
CA ILE A 28 -3.70 6.84 -9.14
C ILE A 28 -2.74 5.85 -9.81
N ASP A 29 -2.34 6.15 -11.03
CA ASP A 29 -1.33 5.38 -11.74
C ASP A 29 0.08 5.77 -11.23
N VAL A 30 0.87 4.76 -10.85
CA VAL A 30 2.25 4.93 -10.34
C VAL A 30 3.14 5.64 -11.36
N GLY A 31 2.93 5.42 -12.66
CA GLY A 31 3.70 6.04 -13.73
C GLY A 31 3.63 7.57 -13.76
N ARG A 32 2.62 8.18 -13.13
CA ARG A 32 2.54 9.65 -12.94
C ARG A 32 3.76 10.21 -12.20
N TYR A 33 4.45 9.40 -11.41
CA TYR A 33 5.61 9.81 -10.64
C TYR A 33 6.94 9.60 -11.37
N ALA A 34 6.98 9.02 -12.58
CA ALA A 34 8.23 8.65 -13.27
C ALA A 34 9.25 9.81 -13.43
N GLY A 35 8.78 11.05 -13.53
CA GLY A 35 9.62 12.25 -13.64
C GLY A 35 10.07 12.87 -12.32
N THR A 36 9.75 12.26 -11.17
CA THR A 36 10.05 12.82 -9.84
C THR A 36 11.39 12.35 -9.29
N THR A 37 11.94 13.14 -8.37
CA THR A 37 13.15 12.85 -7.61
C THR A 37 12.90 13.00 -6.09
N PRO A 38 13.65 12.32 -5.22
CA PRO A 38 14.66 11.29 -5.52
C PRO A 38 14.05 10.05 -6.20
N ARG A 39 14.87 9.23 -6.87
CA ARG A 39 14.37 7.96 -7.43
C ARG A 39 14.49 6.86 -6.37
N LEU A 40 13.40 6.15 -6.15
CA LEU A 40 13.34 4.97 -5.30
C LEU A 40 13.66 3.73 -6.14
N ASP A 41 14.65 2.98 -5.69
CA ASP A 41 14.81 1.57 -6.02
C ASP A 41 14.69 0.79 -4.70
N ILE A 42 13.73 -0.13 -4.61
CA ILE A 42 13.48 -0.84 -3.35
C ILE A 42 14.63 -1.77 -2.96
N ALA A 43 15.37 -2.33 -3.93
CA ALA A 43 16.50 -3.20 -3.61
C ALA A 43 17.63 -2.37 -3.02
N ASP A 44 17.98 -1.26 -3.66
CA ASP A 44 19.03 -0.36 -3.16
C ASP A 44 18.64 0.29 -1.82
N TYR A 45 17.35 0.57 -1.63
CA TYR A 45 16.87 1.16 -0.38
C TYR A 45 16.99 0.16 0.76
N PHE A 46 16.45 -1.04 0.60
CA PHE A 46 16.37 -2.01 1.70
C PHE A 46 17.57 -2.96 1.82
N GLU A 47 18.57 -2.88 0.94
CA GLU A 47 19.81 -3.64 1.10
C GLU A 47 20.52 -3.28 2.43
N GLY A 48 20.81 -4.29 3.24
CA GLY A 48 21.43 -4.12 4.55
C GLY A 48 20.40 -3.96 5.66
N GLN A 49 20.65 -3.03 6.58
CA GLN A 49 19.81 -2.86 7.78
C GLN A 49 18.91 -1.65 7.62
N THR A 50 17.64 -1.80 7.94
CA THR A 50 16.68 -0.70 8.02
C THR A 50 15.87 -0.84 9.30
N ARG A 51 15.58 0.28 9.97
CA ARG A 51 14.65 0.32 11.10
C ARG A 51 13.42 1.12 10.73
N ALA A 52 12.28 0.76 11.32
CA ALA A 52 11.04 1.47 11.11
C ALA A 52 10.22 1.67 12.39
N TRP A 53 9.34 2.66 12.34
CA TRP A 53 8.32 2.93 13.34
C TRP A 53 6.99 3.07 12.65
N GLY A 54 5.96 2.44 13.22
CA GLY A 54 4.64 2.49 12.64
C GLY A 54 3.52 2.52 13.66
N MET A 55 2.35 2.83 13.15
CA MET A 55 1.10 2.80 13.90
C MET A 55 -0.04 2.32 13.02
N VAL A 56 -1.01 1.68 13.66
CA VAL A 56 -2.29 1.29 13.06
C VAL A 56 -3.37 2.21 13.63
N GLN A 57 -4.15 2.81 12.75
CA GLN A 57 -5.30 3.64 13.08
C GLN A 57 -6.57 3.00 12.53
N ASP A 58 -7.67 3.07 13.29
CA ASP A 58 -8.97 2.61 12.80
C ASP A 58 -9.64 3.64 11.86
N TYR A 59 -10.84 3.32 11.39
CA TYR A 59 -11.64 4.19 10.54
C TYR A 59 -12.04 5.53 11.19
N SER A 60 -11.95 5.67 12.51
CA SER A 60 -12.16 6.93 13.23
C SER A 60 -10.88 7.77 13.33
N GLY A 61 -9.72 7.18 13.02
CA GLY A 61 -8.40 7.77 13.16
C GLY A 61 -7.77 7.54 14.54
N GLU A 62 -8.43 6.81 15.44
CA GLU A 62 -7.87 6.45 16.74
C GLU A 62 -6.71 5.47 16.57
N VAL A 63 -5.59 5.73 17.27
CA VAL A 63 -4.41 4.87 17.25
C VAL A 63 -4.70 3.61 18.06
N GLN A 64 -4.78 2.49 17.36
CA GLN A 64 -5.04 1.18 17.97
C GLN A 64 -3.75 0.49 18.41
N ARG A 65 -2.70 0.58 17.59
CA ARG A 65 -1.40 -0.05 17.87
C ARG A 65 -0.24 0.82 17.43
N ARG A 66 0.91 0.64 18.09
CA ARG A 66 2.21 1.20 17.69
C ARG A 66 3.23 0.07 17.69
N PHE A 67 4.19 0.14 16.78
CA PHE A 67 5.20 -0.88 16.63
C PHE A 67 6.51 -0.31 16.08
N THR A 68 7.58 -1.06 16.28
CA THR A 68 8.86 -0.90 15.58
C THR A 68 9.13 -2.10 14.71
N VAL A 69 9.92 -1.92 13.66
CA VAL A 69 10.36 -3.01 12.78
C VAL A 69 11.86 -2.93 12.60
N ASP A 70 12.55 -4.04 12.81
CA ASP A 70 13.93 -4.21 12.36
C ASP A 70 13.94 -5.08 11.12
N ILE A 71 14.55 -4.60 10.05
CA ILE A 71 14.57 -5.24 8.74
C ILE A 71 16.02 -5.54 8.36
N ASP A 72 16.30 -6.81 8.06
CA ASP A 72 17.53 -7.22 7.38
C ASP A 72 17.19 -7.56 5.93
N GLY A 73 17.69 -6.76 4.99
CA GLY A 73 17.52 -6.97 3.57
C GLY A 73 18.78 -7.52 2.89
N SER A 74 18.59 -8.44 1.95
CA SER A 74 19.65 -9.01 1.12
C SER A 74 19.25 -9.02 -0.34
N VAL A 75 20.20 -8.67 -1.22
CA VAL A 75 20.00 -8.66 -2.67
C VAL A 75 20.87 -9.73 -3.33
N GLU A 76 20.25 -10.60 -4.12
CA GLU A 76 20.91 -11.63 -4.92
C GLU A 76 20.43 -11.52 -6.38
N GLY A 77 21.26 -10.90 -7.23
CA GLY A 77 20.88 -10.61 -8.61
C GLY A 77 19.66 -9.69 -8.68
N ASP A 78 18.56 -10.21 -9.20
CA ASP A 78 17.29 -9.49 -9.34
C ASP A 78 16.32 -9.74 -8.17
N THR A 79 16.75 -10.45 -7.13
CA THR A 79 15.90 -10.84 -5.99
C THR A 79 16.28 -10.04 -4.74
N LEU A 80 15.31 -9.36 -4.15
CA LEU A 80 15.39 -8.74 -2.84
C LEU A 80 14.66 -9.63 -1.81
N THR A 81 15.32 -9.98 -0.71
CA THR A 81 14.68 -10.63 0.44
C THR A 81 14.72 -9.69 1.63
N LEU A 82 13.59 -9.52 2.34
CA LEU A 82 13.45 -8.70 3.54
C LEU A 82 13.00 -9.58 4.71
N ASP A 83 13.81 -9.69 5.75
CA ASP A 83 13.45 -10.32 7.01
C ASP A 83 13.01 -9.24 8.01
N GLU A 84 11.71 -9.04 8.13
CA GLU A 84 11.07 -8.01 8.93
C GLU A 84 10.65 -8.56 10.30
N ARG A 85 11.15 -7.95 11.38
CA ARG A 85 10.82 -8.34 12.76
C ARG A 85 10.11 -7.20 13.47
N PHE A 86 8.85 -7.42 13.79
CA PHE A 86 7.97 -6.45 14.41
C PHE A 86 8.01 -6.60 15.94
N THR A 87 8.02 -5.48 16.64
CA THR A 87 7.81 -5.40 18.09
C THR A 87 6.70 -4.39 18.37
N TYR A 88 5.58 -4.86 18.91
CA TYR A 88 4.44 -4.04 19.25
C TYR A 88 4.59 -3.43 20.64
N ALA A 89 3.91 -2.30 20.88
CA ALA A 89 3.99 -1.58 22.16
C ALA A 89 3.44 -2.36 23.36
N ASP A 90 2.62 -3.39 23.12
CA ASP A 90 2.09 -4.34 24.12
C ASP A 90 3.06 -5.50 24.41
N GLY A 91 4.18 -5.58 23.69
CA GLY A 91 5.20 -6.63 23.81
C GLY A 91 5.00 -7.83 22.88
N GLU A 92 3.92 -7.86 22.08
CA GLU A 92 3.76 -8.86 21.02
C GLU A 92 4.88 -8.70 19.97
N THR A 93 5.26 -9.81 19.34
CA THR A 93 6.25 -9.84 18.26
C THR A 93 5.70 -10.60 17.08
N ASP A 94 6.07 -10.15 15.88
CA ASP A 94 5.70 -10.82 14.63
C ASP A 94 6.91 -10.83 13.68
N ARG A 95 6.91 -11.72 12.69
CA ARG A 95 7.96 -11.83 11.69
C ARG A 95 7.37 -12.09 10.31
N ARG A 96 7.72 -11.22 9.37
CA ARG A 96 7.37 -11.36 7.96
C ARG A 96 8.62 -11.41 7.11
N VAL A 97 8.68 -12.37 6.20
CA VAL A 97 9.77 -12.50 5.24
C VAL A 97 9.23 -12.27 3.85
N TRP A 98 9.59 -11.13 3.25
CA TRP A 98 9.27 -10.83 1.87
C TRP A 98 10.38 -11.28 0.93
N THR A 99 9.99 -11.75 -0.25
CA THR A 99 10.86 -11.95 -1.41
C THR A 99 10.27 -11.24 -2.61
N PHE A 100 11.00 -10.29 -3.18
CA PHE A 100 10.63 -9.53 -4.36
C PHE A 100 11.57 -9.86 -5.52
N GLU A 101 11.01 -10.28 -6.64
CA GLU A 101 11.74 -10.48 -7.89
C GLU A 101 11.52 -9.29 -8.82
N ARG A 102 12.61 -8.68 -9.29
CA ARG A 102 12.57 -7.57 -10.24
C ARG A 102 12.06 -8.06 -11.59
N ARG A 103 11.22 -7.24 -12.21
CA ARG A 103 10.72 -7.40 -13.57
C ARG A 103 10.95 -6.10 -14.36
N ASP A 104 10.77 -6.17 -15.67
CA ASP A 104 11.04 -5.03 -16.54
C ASP A 104 10.16 -3.81 -16.25
N GLY A 105 10.68 -2.62 -16.52
CA GLY A 105 9.91 -1.37 -16.49
C GLY A 105 9.39 -0.99 -15.11
N GLY A 106 10.18 -1.25 -14.06
CA GLY A 106 9.83 -0.90 -12.68
C GLY A 106 8.77 -1.80 -12.06
N ARG A 107 8.52 -2.98 -12.62
CA ARG A 107 7.61 -3.97 -12.05
C ARG A 107 8.35 -4.90 -11.10
N TRP A 108 7.63 -5.42 -10.10
CA TRP A 108 8.14 -6.38 -9.13
C TRP A 108 7.08 -7.42 -8.83
N GLU A 109 7.52 -8.64 -8.55
CA GLU A 109 6.67 -9.71 -8.05
C GLU A 109 7.09 -10.09 -6.64
N GLY A 110 6.21 -9.88 -5.67
CA GLY A 110 6.44 -10.15 -4.26
C GLY A 110 5.78 -11.45 -3.80
N ARG A 111 6.38 -12.08 -2.78
CA ARG A 111 5.84 -13.21 -2.01
C ARG A 111 6.19 -13.01 -0.55
N ALA A 112 5.32 -13.45 0.35
CA ALA A 112 5.59 -13.48 1.78
C ALA A 112 5.01 -14.75 2.41
N ASN A 113 5.49 -15.10 3.61
CA ASN A 113 5.09 -16.31 4.33
C ASN A 113 3.62 -16.31 4.78
N ASP A 114 2.99 -15.15 4.87
CA ASP A 114 1.62 -14.92 5.35
C ASP A 114 0.73 -14.24 4.31
N VAL A 115 1.19 -14.19 3.05
CA VAL A 115 0.47 -13.59 1.92
C VAL A 115 0.20 -14.66 0.88
N GLU A 116 -1.09 -14.87 0.58
CA GLU A 116 -1.49 -15.85 -0.42
C GLU A 116 -1.20 -15.33 -1.85
N GLY A 117 -0.42 -16.10 -2.60
CA GLY A 117 -0.18 -15.85 -4.02
C GLY A 117 0.98 -14.91 -4.33
N VAL A 118 0.96 -14.34 -5.54
CA VAL A 118 1.99 -13.40 -6.04
C VAL A 118 1.45 -11.99 -5.93
N VAL A 119 2.21 -11.13 -5.25
CA VAL A 119 1.92 -9.70 -5.14
C VAL A 119 2.52 -8.98 -6.33
N GLN A 120 1.68 -8.24 -7.06
CA GLN A 120 2.17 -7.39 -8.15
C GLN A 120 2.46 -6.01 -7.60
N ALA A 121 3.68 -5.53 -7.83
CA ALA A 121 4.13 -4.23 -7.37
C ALA A 121 4.77 -3.42 -8.49
N ARG A 122 4.78 -2.10 -8.34
CA ARG A 122 5.34 -1.16 -9.31
C ARG A 122 6.07 -0.03 -8.62
N GLN A 123 7.18 0.41 -9.21
CA GLN A 123 7.89 1.62 -8.82
C GLN A 123 8.00 2.61 -9.98
N ALA A 124 7.94 3.90 -9.66
CA ALA A 124 8.30 4.97 -10.59
C ALA A 124 8.65 6.25 -9.81
N GLY A 125 9.77 6.90 -10.19
CA GLY A 125 10.26 8.08 -9.47
C GLY A 125 10.51 7.77 -8.01
N HIS A 126 9.97 8.59 -7.10
CA HIS A 126 10.11 8.40 -5.64
C HIS A 126 9.11 7.40 -5.04
N VAL A 127 8.31 6.69 -5.85
CA VAL A 127 7.15 5.91 -5.39
C VAL A 127 7.32 4.41 -5.66
N PHE A 128 6.93 3.59 -4.69
CA PHE A 128 6.66 2.16 -4.84
C PHE A 128 5.24 1.86 -4.36
N HIS A 129 4.53 0.99 -5.07
CA HIS A 129 3.15 0.62 -4.78
C HIS A 129 2.96 -0.89 -4.90
N MET A 130 2.28 -1.48 -3.93
CA MET A 130 1.91 -2.89 -3.95
C MET A 130 0.52 -3.08 -3.34
N SER A 131 -0.17 -4.14 -3.76
CA SER A 131 -1.48 -4.48 -3.20
C SER A 131 -1.64 -5.99 -3.14
N TYR A 132 -2.09 -6.49 -1.99
CA TYR A 132 -2.10 -7.91 -1.67
C TYR A 132 -3.15 -8.27 -0.61
N PRO A 133 -3.64 -9.51 -0.60
CA PRO A 133 -4.42 -10.02 0.52
C PRO A 133 -3.51 -10.33 1.71
N LEU A 134 -3.91 -9.92 2.90
CA LEU A 134 -3.27 -10.28 4.16
C LEU A 134 -4.29 -10.90 5.10
N GLU A 135 -3.97 -12.07 5.65
CA GLU A 135 -4.77 -12.70 6.69
C GLU A 135 -4.38 -12.14 8.06
N VAL A 136 -5.36 -11.66 8.81
CA VAL A 136 -5.17 -11.10 10.15
C VAL A 136 -6.16 -11.74 11.10
N THR A 137 -5.66 -12.28 12.20
CA THR A 137 -6.49 -12.82 13.28
C THR A 137 -7.08 -11.68 14.12
N VAL A 138 -8.40 -11.56 14.12
CA VAL A 138 -9.15 -10.58 14.94
C VAL A 138 -10.12 -11.34 15.83
N ASP A 139 -10.01 -11.16 17.14
CA ASP A 139 -10.84 -11.86 18.15
C ASP A 139 -10.88 -13.39 17.96
N GLY A 140 -9.73 -13.98 17.58
CA GLY A 140 -9.59 -15.42 17.34
C GLY A 140 -10.20 -15.91 16.03
N ARG A 141 -10.53 -15.02 15.09
CA ARG A 141 -10.98 -15.37 13.73
C ARG A 141 -10.03 -14.83 12.69
N ASP A 142 -9.67 -15.66 11.74
CA ASP A 142 -8.83 -15.25 10.62
C ASP A 142 -9.69 -14.53 9.57
N LEU A 143 -9.30 -13.28 9.30
CA LEU A 143 -9.98 -12.40 8.35
C LEU A 143 -8.98 -11.93 7.31
N THR A 144 -9.30 -12.12 6.03
CA THR A 144 -8.49 -11.59 4.94
C THR A 144 -8.87 -10.16 4.60
N PHE A 145 -7.89 -9.27 4.58
CA PHE A 145 -8.00 -7.87 4.20
C PHE A 145 -7.19 -7.59 2.95
N GLN A 146 -7.63 -6.63 2.14
CA GLN A 146 -6.86 -6.12 1.02
C GLN A 146 -5.97 -4.98 1.51
N MET A 147 -4.66 -5.15 1.41
CA MET A 147 -3.65 -4.15 1.66
C MET A 147 -3.38 -3.35 0.38
N ASP A 148 -3.16 -2.05 0.53
CA ASP A 148 -2.91 -1.10 -0.56
C ASP A 148 -1.83 -0.12 -0.09
N ASP A 149 -0.58 -0.49 -0.36
CA ASP A 149 0.62 0.05 0.25
C ASP A 149 1.31 1.01 -0.72
N TRP A 150 1.47 2.26 -0.30
CA TRP A 150 2.18 3.28 -1.04
C TRP A 150 3.40 3.74 -0.27
N MET A 151 4.59 3.55 -0.82
CA MET A 151 5.85 4.01 -0.26
C MET A 151 6.35 5.23 -1.02
N TYR A 152 6.80 6.25 -0.28
CA TYR A 152 7.24 7.54 -0.81
C TYR A 152 8.61 7.92 -0.24
N LEU A 153 9.64 7.91 -1.09
CA LEU A 153 10.98 8.28 -0.69
C LEU A 153 11.09 9.80 -0.54
N GLN A 154 11.53 10.24 0.62
CA GLN A 154 11.72 11.65 0.95
C GLN A 154 13.13 12.12 0.57
N PRO A 155 13.33 13.44 0.36
CA PRO A 155 14.64 13.99 -0.02
C PRO A 155 15.77 13.72 0.98
N ASP A 156 15.45 13.49 2.25
CA ASP A 156 16.41 13.19 3.33
C ASP A 156 16.70 11.68 3.46
N GLY A 157 16.17 10.85 2.56
CA GLY A 157 16.40 9.41 2.55
C GLY A 157 15.44 8.60 3.42
N ARG A 158 14.48 9.22 4.10
CA ARG A 158 13.42 8.47 4.80
C ARG A 158 12.37 7.98 3.83
N LEU A 159 11.87 6.77 4.05
CA LEU A 159 10.77 6.22 3.28
C LEU A 159 9.50 6.22 4.13
N ILE A 160 8.42 6.79 3.60
CA ILE A 160 7.12 6.78 4.27
C ILE A 160 6.23 5.79 3.54
N ASN A 161 5.76 4.76 4.23
CA ASN A 161 4.71 3.88 3.75
C ASN A 161 3.36 4.26 4.35
N ARG A 162 2.36 4.34 3.48
CA ARG A 162 0.95 4.53 3.83
C ARG A 162 0.15 3.38 3.24
N THR A 163 -0.55 2.68 4.11
CA THR A 163 -1.31 1.49 3.76
C THR A 163 -2.76 1.69 4.12
N SER A 164 -3.65 1.40 3.18
CA SER A 164 -5.07 1.23 3.46
C SER A 164 -5.40 -0.25 3.62
N MET A 165 -5.96 -0.63 4.75
CA MET A 165 -6.44 -1.99 5.02
C MET A 165 -7.95 -2.05 4.76
N LYS A 166 -8.34 -2.75 3.69
CA LYS A 166 -9.71 -2.73 3.17
C LYS A 166 -10.41 -4.07 3.32
N LYS A 167 -11.71 -4.05 3.61
CA LYS A 167 -12.60 -5.20 3.50
C LYS A 167 -13.82 -4.81 2.69
N PHE A 168 -14.18 -5.62 1.68
CA PHE A 168 -15.33 -5.34 0.80
C PHE A 168 -15.31 -3.94 0.16
N GLY A 169 -14.12 -3.41 -0.12
CA GLY A 169 -13.93 -2.08 -0.72
C GLY A 169 -13.98 -0.90 0.26
N LEU A 170 -14.24 -1.15 1.55
CA LEU A 170 -14.23 -0.13 2.60
C LEU A 170 -12.90 -0.17 3.35
N THR A 171 -12.26 0.99 3.52
CA THR A 171 -11.09 1.13 4.39
C THR A 171 -11.56 1.02 5.84
N LEU A 172 -11.00 0.05 6.56
CA LEU A 172 -11.33 -0.20 7.98
C LEU A 172 -10.22 0.25 8.91
N ALA A 173 -8.98 0.28 8.41
CA ALA A 173 -7.82 0.78 9.13
C ALA A 173 -6.79 1.38 8.16
N GLU A 174 -5.95 2.25 8.68
CA GLU A 174 -4.77 2.79 8.00
C GLU A 174 -3.51 2.40 8.79
N ILE A 175 -2.45 2.08 8.07
CA ILE A 175 -1.13 1.83 8.66
C ILE A 175 -0.17 2.87 8.08
N THR A 176 0.60 3.51 8.95
CA THR A 176 1.68 4.41 8.54
C THR A 176 2.98 3.90 9.12
N ILE A 177 4.00 3.78 8.28
CA ILE A 177 5.35 3.33 8.66
C ILE A 177 6.37 4.33 8.13
N ILE A 178 7.35 4.67 8.95
CA ILE A 178 8.52 5.46 8.54
C ILE A 178 9.74 4.57 8.67
N PHE A 179 10.46 4.37 7.57
CA PHE A 179 11.71 3.63 7.52
C PHE A 179 12.90 4.60 7.50
N ASP A 180 13.97 4.20 8.17
CA ASP A 180 15.23 4.93 8.28
C ASP A 180 16.39 3.91 8.28
N ARG A 181 17.37 4.13 7.40
CA ARG A 181 18.54 3.25 7.24
C ARG A 181 19.67 3.58 8.20
N ASP A 182 19.69 4.81 8.70
CA ASP A 182 20.76 5.34 9.56
C ASP A 182 20.37 5.30 11.05
N ALA A 183 19.19 4.78 11.35
CA ALA A 183 18.69 4.66 12.70
C ALA A 183 19.49 3.62 13.52
N PRO A 184 19.92 3.96 14.75
CA PRO A 184 20.55 2.99 15.64
C PRO A 184 19.55 1.92 16.09
N ARG A 185 20.06 0.71 16.36
CA ARG A 185 19.31 -0.40 16.97
C ARG A 185 19.17 -0.24 18.47
#